data_AF-A0A6C8F7X9-F1
#
_entry.id   AF-A0A6C8F7X9-F1
#
_cell.length_a   1.000
_cell.length_b   1.000
_cell.length_c   1.000
_cell.angle_alpha   90.00
_cell.angle_beta   90.00
_cell.angle_gamma   90.00
#
_symmetry.space_group_name_H-M   'P 1'
#
loop_
_entity.id
_entity.type
_entity.pdbx_description
1 polymer ?
#
loop_
_entity_poly.entity_id
_entity_poly.type
_entity_poly.pdbx_seq_one_letter_code
_entity_poly.pdbx_strand_id
1 'polypeptide(L)'
;MDEYPIIDLSHLLPAAQGLARLPADERIQRLRADRWIGYPRAVEALNRLEALYAWPNKQRMPNLLLVGPTNNGKSMIVEKFRRTHPASSDADQEHIPVLVVQMPSEPSVSRFYVALLAAMGAPLRPRPRLLWEENKVSS
;
A
#
# COMPACT_ATOMS: atom_id res chain seq x y z
N MET A 1 23.01 -32.69 -18.07
CA MET A 1 23.40 -32.27 -16.70
C MET A 1 24.12 -30.96 -16.93
N ASP A 2 23.37 -29.86 -16.91
CA ASP A 2 23.91 -28.57 -17.35
C ASP A 2 24.82 -28.03 -16.25
N GLU A 3 26.12 -28.03 -16.53
CA GLU A 3 27.14 -27.34 -15.75
C GLU A 3 26.85 -25.85 -15.82
N TYR A 4 26.17 -25.32 -14.80
CA TYR A 4 26.13 -23.89 -14.58
C TYR A 4 27.56 -23.44 -14.25
N PRO A 5 28.15 -22.49 -15.01
CA PRO A 5 29.48 -21.99 -14.72
C PRO A 5 29.53 -21.48 -13.28
N ILE A 6 30.67 -21.67 -12.60
CA ILE A 6 30.87 -21.19 -11.23
C ILE A 6 30.67 -19.67 -11.23
N ILE A 7 29.51 -19.23 -10.76
CA ILE A 7 29.18 -17.81 -10.70
C ILE A 7 29.88 -17.23 -9.47
N ASP A 8 30.87 -16.36 -9.69
CA ASP A 8 31.42 -15.55 -8.60
C ASP A 8 30.37 -14.50 -8.18
N LEU A 9 29.92 -14.61 -6.93
CA LEU A 9 28.89 -13.76 -6.32
C LEU A 9 29.45 -12.86 -5.22
N SER A 10 30.76 -12.78 -5.06
CA SER A 10 31.43 -11.99 -4.00
C SER A 10 31.10 -10.50 -4.06
N HIS A 11 30.78 -9.97 -5.25
CA HIS A 11 30.35 -8.60 -5.49
C HIS A 11 28.90 -8.31 -5.03
N LEU A 12 28.12 -9.34 -4.69
CA LEU A 12 26.76 -9.19 -4.16
C LEU A 12 26.77 -9.18 -2.63
N LEU A 13 25.78 -8.48 -2.06
CA LEU A 13 25.49 -8.58 -0.62
C LEU A 13 25.19 -10.04 -0.23
N PRO A 14 25.59 -10.51 0.98
CA PRO A 14 25.39 -11.89 1.40
C PRO A 14 23.94 -12.41 1.24
N ALA A 15 22.96 -11.57 1.56
CA ALA A 15 21.54 -11.89 1.39
C ALA A 15 21.14 -12.10 -0.09
N ALA A 16 21.79 -11.40 -1.02
CA ALA A 16 21.55 -11.55 -2.46
C ALA A 16 22.28 -12.76 -3.05
N GLN A 17 23.43 -13.16 -2.49
CA GLN A 17 24.16 -14.36 -2.91
C GLN A 17 23.31 -15.63 -2.74
N GLY A 18 22.64 -15.78 -1.59
CA GLY A 18 21.76 -16.92 -1.34
C GLY A 18 20.60 -16.99 -2.34
N LEU A 19 20.02 -15.83 -2.69
CA LEU A 19 18.97 -15.75 -3.70
C LEU A 19 19.47 -16.09 -5.11
N ALA A 20 20.67 -15.65 -5.48
CA ALA A 20 21.25 -15.89 -6.80
C ALA A 20 21.57 -17.37 -7.07
N ARG A 21 21.73 -18.17 -6.00
CA ARG A 21 21.96 -19.63 -6.08
C ARG A 21 20.67 -20.46 -6.20
N LEU A 22 19.50 -19.85 -6.03
CA LEU A 22 18.23 -20.57 -6.19
C LEU A 22 18.03 -21.06 -7.64
N PRO A 23 17.19 -22.08 -7.87
CA PRO A 23 16.77 -22.47 -9.20
C PRO A 23 16.19 -21.29 -9.99
N ALA A 24 16.27 -21.36 -11.33
CA ALA A 24 15.86 -20.26 -12.21
C ALA A 24 14.42 -19.77 -11.94
N ASP A 25 13.48 -20.69 -11.75
CA ASP A 25 12.07 -20.36 -11.51
C ASP A 25 11.86 -19.59 -10.20
N GLU A 26 12.49 -20.06 -9.11
CA GLU A 26 12.43 -19.38 -7.81
C GLU A 26 13.08 -17.99 -7.86
N ARG A 27 14.20 -17.85 -8.58
CA ARG A 27 14.85 -16.56 -8.82
C ARG A 27 13.93 -15.59 -9.55
N ILE A 28 13.28 -16.05 -10.63
CA ILE A 28 12.36 -15.24 -11.44
C ILE A 28 11.18 -14.78 -10.58
N GLN A 29 10.58 -15.68 -9.80
CA GLN A 29 9.49 -15.32 -8.88
C GLN A 29 9.93 -14.28 -7.86
N ARG A 30 11.12 -14.44 -7.26
CA ARG A 30 11.67 -13.48 -6.28
C ARG A 30 12.05 -12.14 -6.89
N LEU A 31 12.39 -12.09 -8.18
CA LEU A 31 12.69 -10.85 -8.90
C LEU A 31 11.42 -10.08 -9.25
N ARG A 32 10.32 -10.79 -9.54
CA ARG A 32 9.00 -10.21 -9.81
C ARG A 32 8.24 -9.75 -8.56
N ALA A 33 8.66 -10.19 -7.38
CA ALA A 33 8.05 -9.77 -6.12
C ALA A 33 8.35 -8.29 -5.81
N ASP A 34 7.36 -7.58 -5.28
CA ASP A 34 7.53 -6.19 -4.84
C ASP A 34 8.59 -6.09 -3.73
N ARG A 35 9.58 -5.21 -3.94
CA ARG A 35 10.65 -4.96 -2.97
C ARG A 35 10.68 -3.50 -2.57
N TRP A 36 10.85 -3.29 -1.27
CA TRP A 36 11.17 -1.97 -0.74
C TRP A 36 12.59 -1.57 -1.15
N ILE A 37 12.73 -0.36 -1.70
CA ILE A 37 14.02 0.24 -2.04
C ILE A 37 14.15 1.55 -1.25
N GLY A 38 15.03 1.55 -0.25
CA GLY A 38 15.24 2.69 0.64
C GLY A 38 16.23 3.72 0.09
N TYR A 39 15.94 4.29 -1.09
CA TYR A 39 16.75 5.42 -1.59
C TYR A 39 16.54 6.67 -0.71
N PRO A 40 17.49 7.64 -0.69
CA PRO A 40 17.50 8.71 0.32
C PRO A 40 16.17 9.46 0.49
N ARG A 41 15.51 9.83 -0.61
CA ARG A 41 14.22 10.52 -0.58
C ARG A 41 13.05 9.66 -0.06
N ALA A 42 13.07 8.35 -0.32
CA ALA A 42 12.05 7.44 0.22
C ALA A 42 12.19 7.29 1.74
N VAL A 43 13.43 7.20 2.23
CA VAL A 43 13.71 7.17 3.67
C VAL A 43 13.30 8.47 4.34
N GLU A 44 13.60 9.62 3.72
CA GLU A 44 13.16 10.93 4.22
C GLU A 44 11.63 11.03 4.31
N ALA A 45 10.92 10.59 3.28
CA ALA A 45 9.46 10.58 3.28
C ALA A 45 8.87 9.68 4.39
N LEU A 46 9.46 8.50 4.60
CA LEU A 46 9.08 7.64 5.73
C LEU A 46 9.33 8.32 7.07
N ASN A 47 10.51 8.90 7.29
CA ASN A 47 10.82 9.59 8.55
C ASN A 47 9.84 10.73 8.85
N ARG A 48 9.36 11.44 7.82
CA ARG A 48 8.32 12.46 7.98
C ARG A 48 6.96 11.86 8.37
N LEU A 49 6.60 10.68 7.83
CA LEU A 49 5.40 9.96 8.24
C LEU A 49 5.50 9.46 9.69
N GLU A 50 6.64 8.92 10.10
CA GLU A 50 6.91 8.52 11.49
C GLU A 50 6.77 9.71 12.46
N ALA A 51 7.32 10.87 12.08
CA ALA A 51 7.21 12.09 12.87
C ALA A 51 5.75 12.56 13.03
N LEU A 52 4.91 12.38 11.99
CA LEU A 52 3.48 12.68 12.07
C LEU A 52 2.72 11.67 12.94
N TYR A 53 3.11 10.39 12.89
CA TYR A 53 2.50 9.33 13.69
C TYR A 53 2.78 9.52 15.19
N ALA A 54 4.01 9.90 15.55
CA ALA A 54 4.39 10.20 16.93
C ALA A 54 3.95 11.60 17.40
N TRP A 55 3.30 12.39 16.53
CA TRP A 55 2.95 13.77 16.85
C TRP A 55 1.84 13.82 17.91
N PRO A 56 1.97 14.65 18.97
CA PRO A 56 0.94 14.74 20.00
C PRO A 56 -0.37 15.31 19.42
N ASN A 57 -1.50 14.85 19.94
CA ASN A 57 -2.82 15.33 19.51
C ASN A 57 -2.93 16.86 19.64
N LYS A 58 -3.30 17.51 18.54
CA LYS A 58 -3.58 18.95 18.47
C LYS A 58 -4.91 19.19 17.79
N GLN A 59 -5.53 20.34 18.06
CA GLN A 59 -6.79 20.75 17.42
C GLN A 59 -6.70 20.71 15.88
N ARG A 60 -5.52 20.98 15.31
CA ARG A 60 -5.25 20.81 13.89
C ARG A 60 -3.98 19.99 13.71
N MET A 61 -4.15 18.74 13.30
CA MET A 61 -3.01 17.87 13.01
C MET A 61 -2.27 18.34 11.74
N PRO A 62 -0.93 18.31 11.74
CA PRO A 62 -0.15 18.52 10.51
C PRO A 62 -0.43 17.40 9.50
N ASN A 63 -0.36 17.72 8.21
CA ASN A 63 -0.55 16.78 7.11
C ASN A 63 0.67 16.80 6.19
N LEU A 64 0.94 15.69 5.49
CA LEU A 64 2.03 15.56 4.53
C LEU A 64 1.48 15.26 3.13
N LEU A 65 1.93 16.04 2.13
CA LEU A 65 1.68 15.78 0.72
C LEU A 65 2.94 15.24 0.07
N LEU A 66 2.90 14.01 -0.44
CA LEU A 66 3.99 13.39 -1.18
C LEU A 66 3.83 13.64 -2.68
N VAL A 67 4.63 14.56 -3.24
CA VAL A 67 4.64 14.88 -4.67
C VAL A 67 5.92 14.39 -5.32
N GLY A 68 5.78 13.79 -6.50
CA GLY A 68 6.90 13.39 -7.34
C GLY A 68 6.40 12.75 -8.62
N PRO A 69 7.26 12.56 -9.64
CA PRO A 69 6.87 11.96 -10.90
C PRO A 69 6.31 10.54 -10.72
N THR A 70 5.60 10.04 -11.73
CA THR A 70 5.17 8.62 -11.77
C THR A 70 6.39 7.71 -11.64
N ASN A 71 6.18 6.49 -11.12
CA ASN A 71 7.25 5.49 -10.92
C ASN A 71 8.35 5.89 -9.90
N ASN A 72 8.10 6.88 -9.04
CA ASN A 72 9.00 7.24 -7.92
C ASN A 72 8.59 6.60 -6.59
N GLY A 73 8.03 5.39 -6.61
CA GLY A 73 7.78 4.62 -5.39
C GLY A 73 6.82 5.24 -4.35
N LYS A 74 6.02 6.27 -4.69
CA LYS A 74 5.09 6.92 -3.73
C LYS A 74 4.16 5.91 -3.04
N SER A 75 3.54 5.03 -3.82
CA SER A 75 2.69 3.96 -3.28
C SER A 75 3.49 2.98 -2.42
N MET A 76 4.76 2.73 -2.74
CA MET A 76 5.64 1.89 -1.93
C MET A 76 6.06 2.53 -0.61
N ILE A 77 6.22 3.84 -0.56
CA ILE A 77 6.47 4.56 0.69
C ILE A 77 5.28 4.40 1.63
N VAL A 78 4.06 4.64 1.12
CA VAL A 78 2.82 4.48 1.90
C VAL A 78 2.62 3.03 2.35
N GLU A 79 2.82 2.07 1.45
CA GLU A 79 2.67 0.64 1.75
C GLU A 79 3.72 0.17 2.76
N LYS A 80 4.97 0.61 2.63
CA LYS A 80 6.03 0.31 3.60
C LYS A 80 5.68 0.85 4.98
N PHE A 81 5.21 2.09 5.07
CA PHE A 81 4.78 2.71 6.33
C PHE A 81 3.63 1.91 6.98
N ARG A 82 2.62 1.51 6.20
CA ARG A 82 1.53 0.63 6.67
C ARG A 82 2.06 -0.71 7.20
N ARG A 83 2.97 -1.38 6.49
CA ARG A 83 3.53 -2.67 6.92
C ARG A 83 4.37 -2.58 8.20
N THR A 84 4.98 -1.43 8.48
CA THR A 84 5.72 -1.18 9.73
C THR A 84 4.76 -0.99 10.92
N HIS A 85 3.50 -0.63 10.67
CA HIS A 85 2.45 -0.43 11.66
C HIS A 85 1.28 -1.40 11.42
N PRO A 86 1.48 -2.71 11.68
CA PRO A 86 0.45 -3.70 11.42
C PRO A 86 -0.79 -3.44 12.28
N ALA A 87 -1.96 -3.73 11.71
CA ALA A 87 -3.18 -3.81 12.50
C ALA A 87 -3.08 -4.98 13.49
N SER A 88 -3.69 -4.81 14.65
CA SER A 88 -3.78 -5.84 15.69
C SER A 88 -5.23 -6.02 16.09
N SER A 89 -5.68 -7.27 16.19
CA SER A 89 -7.01 -7.62 16.69
C SER A 89 -6.90 -8.05 18.15
N ASP A 90 -7.70 -7.44 19.01
CA ASP A 90 -7.96 -7.88 20.38
C ASP A 90 -9.37 -8.50 20.47
N ALA A 91 -9.71 -9.11 21.60
CA ALA A 91 -10.97 -9.84 21.79
C ALA A 91 -12.22 -9.00 21.46
N ASP A 92 -12.19 -7.71 21.77
CA ASP A 92 -13.33 -6.80 21.63
C ASP A 92 -13.09 -5.64 20.64
N GLN A 93 -11.87 -5.50 20.09
CA GLN A 93 -11.52 -4.35 19.25
C GLN A 93 -10.48 -4.68 18.19
N GLU A 94 -10.67 -4.11 17.00
CA GLU A 94 -9.65 -4.05 15.97
C GLU A 94 -8.90 -2.71 16.05
N HIS A 95 -7.58 -2.77 16.18
CA HIS A 95 -6.72 -1.60 16.23
C HIS A 95 -5.96 -1.47 14.90
N ILE A 96 -6.31 -0.44 14.14
CA ILE A 96 -5.74 -0.15 12.82
C ILE A 96 -4.99 1.19 12.90
N PRO A 97 -3.67 1.19 13.19
CA PRO A 97 -2.91 2.42 13.41
C PRO A 97 -2.71 3.23 12.13
N VAL A 98 -2.68 2.56 10.97
CA VAL A 98 -2.48 3.19 9.65
C VAL A 98 -3.49 2.63 8.67
N LEU A 99 -4.45 3.47 8.26
CA LEU A 99 -5.44 3.15 7.25
C LEU A 99 -5.04 3.77 5.90
N VAL A 100 -4.98 2.94 4.86
CA VAL A 100 -4.61 3.40 3.50
C VAL A 100 -5.84 3.30 2.60
N VAL A 101 -6.22 4.43 2.00
CA VAL A 101 -7.36 4.53 1.08
C VAL A 101 -6.87 4.97 -0.29
N GLN A 102 -7.24 4.21 -1.33
CA GLN A 102 -7.05 4.64 -2.72
C GLN A 102 -8.23 5.51 -3.15
N MET A 103 -7.94 6.74 -3.58
CA MET A 103 -9.01 7.66 -4.00
C MET A 103 -9.60 7.19 -5.34
N PRO A 104 -10.93 7.06 -5.45
CA PRO A 104 -11.57 6.72 -6.71
C PRO A 104 -11.38 7.84 -7.74
N SER A 105 -11.38 7.47 -9.03
CA SER A 105 -11.17 8.39 -10.16
C SER A 105 -12.15 9.56 -10.21
N GLU A 106 -13.38 9.38 -9.72
CA GLU A 106 -14.34 10.45 -9.50
C GLU A 106 -14.50 10.66 -7.98
N PRO A 107 -13.80 11.67 -7.41
CA PRO A 107 -13.86 11.93 -5.98
C PRO A 107 -15.20 12.58 -5.63
N SER A 108 -16.06 11.83 -4.92
CA SER A 108 -17.21 12.40 -4.21
C SER A 108 -17.13 12.06 -2.74
N VAL A 109 -17.72 12.89 -1.89
CA VAL A 109 -17.76 12.68 -0.43
C VAL A 109 -18.30 11.28 -0.10
N SER A 110 -19.40 10.89 -0.76
CA SER A 110 -20.00 9.57 -0.59
C SER A 110 -19.05 8.42 -0.96
N ARG A 111 -18.32 8.53 -2.08
CA ARG A 111 -17.38 7.48 -2.51
C ARG A 111 -16.15 7.42 -1.61
N PHE A 112 -15.68 8.56 -1.11
CA PHE A 112 -14.62 8.60 -0.10
C PHE A 112 -15.02 7.85 1.16
N TYR A 113 -16.23 8.10 1.71
CA TYR A 113 -16.72 7.38 2.89
C TYR A 113 -16.88 5.88 2.64
N VAL A 114 -17.36 5.47 1.47
CA VAL A 114 -17.45 4.05 1.10
C VAL A 114 -16.06 3.41 1.03
N ALA A 115 -15.08 4.09 0.44
CA ALA A 115 -13.71 3.59 0.36
C ALA A 115 -13.05 3.49 1.75
N LEU A 116 -13.33 4.44 2.64
CA LEU A 116 -12.88 4.42 4.03
C LEU A 116 -13.47 3.22 4.79
N LEU A 117 -14.79 3.02 4.70
CA LEU A 117 -15.49 1.89 5.33
C LEU A 117 -14.97 0.54 4.80
N ALA A 118 -14.77 0.42 3.48
CA ALA A 118 -14.15 -0.76 2.88
C ALA A 118 -12.75 -1.02 3.44
N ALA A 119 -11.92 0.03 3.53
CA ALA A 119 -10.55 -0.11 4.01
C ALA A 119 -10.48 -0.55 5.49
N MET A 120 -11.49 -0.21 6.29
CA MET A 120 -11.65 -0.66 7.68
C MET A 120 -12.27 -2.05 7.81
N GLY A 121 -12.62 -2.73 6.72
CA GLY A 121 -13.28 -4.04 6.76
C GLY A 121 -14.77 -4.00 7.12
N ALA A 122 -15.41 -2.83 7.11
CA ALA A 122 -16.83 -2.71 7.45
C ALA A 122 -17.73 -3.35 6.36
N PRO A 123 -18.82 -4.03 6.74
CA PRO A 123 -19.75 -4.63 5.78
C PRO A 123 -20.45 -3.54 4.96
N LEU A 124 -20.11 -3.46 3.67
CA LEU A 124 -20.76 -2.53 2.75
C LEU A 124 -22.08 -3.14 2.23
N ARG A 125 -23.21 -2.51 2.56
CA ARG A 125 -24.48 -2.85 1.91
C ARG A 125 -24.48 -2.28 0.48
N PRO A 126 -24.69 -3.09 -0.57
CA PRO A 126 -24.90 -2.56 -1.91
C PRO A 126 -26.16 -1.67 -1.87
N ARG A 127 -26.04 -0.42 -2.32
CA ARG A 127 -27.24 0.39 -2.57
C ARG A 127 -28.09 -0.34 -3.62
N PRO A 128 -29.41 -0.49 -3.43
CA PRO A 128 -30.29 -0.87 -4.53
C PRO A 128 -30.08 0.14 -5.66
N ARG A 129 -29.80 -0.34 -6.87
CA ARG A 129 -29.88 0.52 -8.06
C ARG A 129 -31.32 0.99 -8.14
N LEU A 130 -31.55 2.29 -7.96
CA LEU A 130 -32.82 2.90 -8.31
C LEU A 130 -32.93 2.82 -9.83
N LEU A 131 -33.52 1.72 -10.31
CA LEU A 131 -34.06 1.61 -11.66
C LEU A 131 -35.21 2.61 -11.70
N TRP A 132 -35.00 3.78 -12.30
CA TRP A 132 -36.11 4.62 -12.68
C TRP A 132 -36.83 3.89 -13.82
N GLU A 133 -38.05 3.43 -13.56
CA GLU A 133 -38.96 3.03 -14.62
C GLU A 133 -39.48 4.33 -15.25
N GLU A 134 -39.05 4.59 -16.49
CA GLU A 134 -39.61 5.62 -17.34
C GLU A 134 -41.04 5.22 -17.71
N ASN A 135 -42.00 5.63 -16.87
CA ASN A 135 -43.41 5.57 -17.23
C ASN A 135 -43.66 6.56 -18.36
N LYS A 136 -43.72 6.05 -19.61
CA LYS A 136 -44.38 6.72 -20.72
C LYS A 136 -45.85 6.91 -20.37
N VAL A 137 -46.22 8.12 -19.97
CA VAL A 137 -47.59 8.59 -20.06
C VAL A 137 -47.81 8.98 -21.53
N SER A 138 -48.43 8.09 -22.30
CA SER A 138 -49.11 8.46 -23.54
C SER A 138 -50.55 8.78 -23.20
N SER A 139 -50.90 10.05 -23.34
CA SER A 139 -52.27 10.56 -23.55
C SER A 139 -52.29 11.29 -24.88
#